data_AF-A0AAD7FVR2-F1
#
_entry.id   AF-A0AAD7FVR2-F1
#
_cell.length_a   1.000
_cell.length_b   1.000
_cell.length_c   1.000
_cell.angle_alpha   90.00
_cell.angle_beta   90.00
_cell.angle_gamma   90.00
#
_symmetry.space_group_name_H-M   'P 1'
#
loop_
_entity.id
_entity.type
_entity.pdbx_description
1 polymer ?
#
loop_
_entity_poly.entity_id
_entity_poly.type
_entity_poly.pdbx_seq_one_letter_code
_entity_poly.pdbx_strand_id
1 'polypeptide(L)'
;MAPDYIIKFHNHSDVALNRVECFYPTFSTGPARPVTIPTDHLHANGGLETLGWEVILQDLASGPYDGAVAWRHPTTNHLFGVQIHVPVQIFHIGTSPYYQVRHDNGDGSSNYYTPVEEAGKAWDFPEDWSKASGLKVRVDPVAGGQKLEVNVTISKYKA
;
A
#
# COMPACT_ATOMS: atom_id res chain seq x y z
N MET A 1 -2.48 -3.67 20.88
CA MET A 1 -1.93 -2.36 20.51
C MET A 1 -2.28 -2.10 19.06
N ALA A 2 -2.59 -0.86 18.68
CA ALA A 2 -2.98 -0.51 17.31
C ALA A 2 -1.74 -0.29 16.43
N PRO A 3 -1.74 -0.69 15.14
CA PRO A 3 -0.59 -0.48 14.26
C PRO A 3 -0.31 1.02 14.06
N ASP A 4 0.95 1.35 13.78
CA ASP A 4 1.36 2.71 13.42
C ASP A 4 1.13 2.99 11.94
N TYR A 5 1.29 1.96 11.12
CA TYR A 5 1.16 2.02 9.68
C TYR A 5 0.24 0.91 9.21
N ILE A 6 -0.71 1.25 8.34
CA ILE A 6 -1.73 0.33 7.88
C ILE A 6 -2.01 0.56 6.40
N ILE A 7 -2.04 -0.51 5.61
CA ILE A 7 -2.57 -0.51 4.25
C ILE A 7 -3.75 -1.47 4.22
N LYS A 8 -4.96 -0.94 3.98
CA LYS A 8 -6.20 -1.72 3.86
C LYS A 8 -6.59 -1.80 2.40
N PHE A 9 -6.78 -3.01 1.88
CA PHE A 9 -7.29 -3.25 0.54
C PHE A 9 -8.73 -3.73 0.63
N HIS A 10 -9.64 -3.05 -0.08
CA HIS A 10 -11.04 -3.43 -0.18
C HIS A 10 -11.40 -3.66 -1.65
N ASN A 11 -11.72 -4.91 -1.99
CA ASN A 11 -11.98 -5.31 -3.36
C ASN A 11 -13.47 -5.47 -3.65
N HIS A 12 -14.07 -4.44 -4.24
CA HIS A 12 -15.44 -4.45 -4.75
C HIS A 12 -15.54 -4.87 -6.22
N SER A 13 -14.45 -5.28 -6.86
CA SER A 13 -14.50 -5.81 -8.23
C SER A 13 -15.01 -7.26 -8.25
N ASP A 14 -15.33 -7.73 -9.46
CA ASP A 14 -15.69 -9.12 -9.75
C ASP A 14 -14.45 -10.04 -9.92
N VAL A 15 -13.24 -9.52 -9.68
CA VAL A 15 -11.97 -10.22 -9.89
C VAL A 15 -11.26 -10.48 -8.56
N ALA A 16 -10.94 -11.74 -8.28
CA ALA A 16 -10.04 -12.09 -7.18
C ALA A 16 -8.58 -11.83 -7.60
N LEU A 17 -7.78 -11.29 -6.70
CA LEU A 17 -6.39 -10.91 -6.98
C LEU A 17 -5.41 -11.79 -6.23
N ASN A 18 -4.26 -12.05 -6.85
CA ASN A 18 -3.18 -12.81 -6.24
C ASN A 18 -2.13 -11.86 -5.69
N ARG A 19 -1.74 -12.05 -4.43
CA ARG A 19 -0.62 -11.32 -3.86
C ARG A 19 0.66 -11.79 -4.52
N VAL A 20 1.50 -10.84 -4.93
CA VAL A 20 2.82 -11.17 -5.50
C VAL A 20 3.97 -10.53 -4.75
N GLU A 21 3.66 -9.56 -3.90
CA GLU A 21 4.64 -8.91 -3.04
C GLU A 21 3.97 -8.57 -1.71
N CYS A 22 4.69 -8.85 -0.62
CA CYS A 22 4.36 -8.39 0.71
C CYS A 22 5.66 -8.23 1.47
N PHE A 23 6.01 -6.99 1.79
CA PHE A 23 7.14 -6.73 2.67
C PHE A 23 6.74 -5.73 3.75
N TYR A 24 7.41 -5.84 4.88
CA TYR A 24 7.21 -5.03 6.06
C TYR A 24 8.52 -5.04 6.83
N PRO A 25 8.80 -4.02 7.65
CA PRO A 25 10.02 -3.99 8.41
C PRO A 25 10.00 -5.12 9.44
N THR A 26 11.12 -5.82 9.56
CA THR A 26 11.38 -6.84 10.58
C THR A 26 12.44 -6.34 11.55
N PHE A 27 12.64 -7.05 12.67
CA PHE A 27 13.69 -6.73 13.64
C PHE A 27 15.09 -6.56 13.03
N SER A 28 15.38 -7.21 11.88
CA SER A 28 16.67 -7.05 11.19
C SER A 28 16.81 -5.73 10.42
N THR A 29 15.70 -5.07 10.09
CA THR A 29 15.65 -3.74 9.43
C THR A 29 15.32 -2.62 10.42
N GLY A 30 15.14 -2.96 11.70
CA GLY A 30 14.88 -2.05 12.82
C GLY A 30 13.80 -2.59 13.76
N PRO A 31 13.54 -1.93 14.90
CA PRO A 31 12.62 -2.40 15.93
C PRO A 31 11.17 -2.21 15.47
N ALA A 32 10.72 -2.97 14.48
CA ALA A 32 9.34 -3.00 14.02
C ALA A 32 8.85 -4.43 13.92
N ARG A 33 7.55 -4.62 14.08
CA ARG A 33 6.90 -5.93 13.98
C ARG A 33 5.60 -5.86 13.20
N PRO A 34 5.26 -6.90 12.43
CA PRO A 34 3.95 -7.00 11.82
C PRO A 34 2.88 -7.21 12.91
N VAL A 35 1.73 -6.60 12.69
CA VAL A 35 0.50 -6.77 13.48
C VAL A 35 -0.52 -7.57 12.66
N THR A 36 -0.67 -7.23 11.38
CA THR A 36 -1.49 -7.98 10.42
C THR A 36 -0.71 -8.16 9.13
N ILE A 37 -0.82 -9.34 8.54
CA ILE A 37 -0.19 -9.69 7.26
C ILE A 37 -1.32 -10.17 6.35
N PRO A 38 -1.45 -9.63 5.13
CA PRO A 38 -2.49 -10.07 4.22
C PRO A 38 -2.28 -11.52 3.80
N THR A 39 -3.33 -12.20 3.35
CA THR A 39 -3.21 -13.53 2.77
C THR A 39 -2.67 -13.48 1.33
N ASP A 40 -2.49 -14.62 0.69
CA ASP A 40 -2.07 -14.69 -0.72
C ASP A 40 -3.17 -14.31 -1.71
N HIS A 41 -4.41 -14.13 -1.25
CA HIS A 41 -5.55 -13.84 -2.13
C HIS A 41 -6.41 -12.71 -1.58
N LEU A 42 -6.69 -11.72 -2.42
CA LEU A 42 -7.71 -10.71 -2.14
C LEU A 42 -8.99 -11.10 -2.89
N HIS A 43 -9.96 -11.63 -2.14
CA HIS A 43 -11.22 -12.12 -2.68
C HIS A 43 -12.02 -11.03 -3.43
N ALA A 44 -12.76 -11.43 -4.46
CA ALA A 44 -13.69 -10.57 -5.19
C ALA A 44 -14.93 -10.23 -4.32
N ASN A 45 -15.72 -9.25 -4.76
CA ASN A 45 -17.05 -8.94 -4.23
C ASN A 45 -17.10 -8.61 -2.71
N GLY A 46 -16.13 -7.81 -2.24
CA GLY A 46 -16.04 -7.33 -0.87
C GLY A 46 -14.90 -7.94 -0.05
N GLY A 47 -13.89 -8.53 -0.70
CA GLY A 47 -12.70 -9.01 0.00
C GLY A 47 -11.96 -7.88 0.71
N LEU A 48 -11.49 -8.15 1.92
CA LEU A 48 -10.72 -7.22 2.74
C LEU A 48 -9.40 -7.86 3.13
N GLU A 49 -8.29 -7.17 2.88
CA GLU A 49 -6.95 -7.59 3.30
C GLU A 49 -6.23 -6.42 3.94
N THR A 50 -5.37 -6.67 4.92
CA THR A 50 -4.71 -5.60 5.69
C THR A 50 -3.27 -5.96 6.03
N LEU A 51 -2.35 -5.10 5.58
CA LEU A 51 -0.99 -5.05 6.12
C LEU A 51 -0.94 -3.99 7.22
N GLY A 52 -0.38 -4.33 8.37
CA GLY A 52 -0.20 -3.39 9.46
C GLY A 52 1.03 -3.73 10.28
N TRP A 53 1.81 -2.72 10.68
CA TRP A 53 3.00 -2.90 11.51
C TRP A 53 3.13 -1.78 12.56
N GLU A 54 3.87 -2.10 13.61
CA GLU A 54 4.16 -1.23 14.76
C GLU A 54 5.67 -1.04 14.88
N VAL A 55 6.09 0.19 15.20
CA VAL A 55 7.47 0.56 15.50
C VAL A 55 7.64 0.64 17.01
N ILE A 56 8.59 -0.15 17.53
CA ILE A 56 8.81 -0.43 18.96
C ILE A 56 9.74 0.60 19.62
N LEU A 57 10.59 1.32 18.87
CA LEU A 57 11.45 2.39 19.39
C LEU A 57 11.28 3.69 18.58
N GLN A 58 10.15 4.37 18.75
CA GLN A 58 9.85 5.63 18.04
C GLN A 58 10.57 6.87 18.63
N ASP A 59 11.02 6.80 19.88
CA ASP A 59 11.39 8.00 20.66
C ASP A 59 12.75 8.61 20.34
N LEU A 60 13.65 7.90 19.63
CA LEU A 60 15.01 8.37 19.31
C LEU A 60 15.20 8.65 17.82
N ALA A 61 14.74 7.73 16.98
CA ALA A 61 14.68 7.86 15.53
C ALA A 61 13.65 6.88 14.96
N SER A 62 12.84 7.31 13.99
CA SER A 62 11.97 6.41 13.23
C SER A 62 12.50 6.24 11.82
N GLY A 63 12.63 5.00 11.34
CA GLY A 63 12.85 4.67 9.93
C GLY A 63 14.28 4.21 9.57
N PRO A 64 14.49 3.73 8.33
CA PRO A 64 13.46 3.49 7.31
C PRO A 64 12.63 2.24 7.63
N TYR A 65 11.30 2.38 7.67
CA TYR A 65 10.36 1.32 8.08
C TYR A 65 9.25 1.12 7.06
N ASP A 66 9.66 0.85 5.82
CA ASP A 66 8.74 0.72 4.71
C ASP A 66 7.97 -0.60 4.75
N GLY A 67 6.70 -0.55 4.36
CA GLY A 67 5.90 -1.74 4.12
C GLY A 67 5.05 -1.57 2.88
N ALA A 68 4.90 -2.65 2.11
CA ALA A 68 4.11 -2.63 0.88
C ALA A 68 3.44 -3.96 0.61
N VAL A 69 2.40 -3.88 -0.22
CA VAL A 69 1.69 -5.04 -0.78
C VAL A 69 1.41 -4.76 -2.26
N ALA A 70 1.65 -5.75 -3.11
CA ALA A 70 1.26 -5.72 -4.50
C ALA A 70 0.37 -6.92 -4.89
N TRP A 71 -0.60 -6.62 -5.74
CA TRP A 71 -1.62 -7.53 -6.23
C TRP A 71 -1.53 -7.66 -7.74
N ARG A 72 -1.77 -8.87 -8.25
CA ARG A 72 -1.75 -9.20 -9.66
C ARG A 72 -3.11 -9.72 -10.10
N HIS A 73 -3.59 -9.18 -11.21
CA HIS A 73 -4.79 -9.65 -11.88
C HIS A 73 -4.50 -11.03 -12.53
N PRO A 74 -5.29 -12.08 -12.24
CA PRO A 74 -4.96 -13.44 -12.64
C PRO A 74 -5.02 -13.69 -14.16
N THR A 75 -5.88 -12.97 -14.90
CA THR A 75 -6.02 -13.13 -16.35
C THR A 75 -5.23 -12.10 -17.17
N THR A 76 -5.31 -10.81 -16.84
CA THR A 76 -4.62 -9.75 -17.59
C THR A 76 -3.15 -9.59 -17.20
N ASN A 77 -2.71 -10.26 -16.13
CA ASN A 77 -1.37 -10.18 -15.56
C ASN A 77 -0.95 -8.78 -15.06
N HIS A 78 -1.83 -7.78 -15.15
CA HIS A 78 -1.57 -6.42 -14.68
C HIS A 78 -1.38 -6.42 -13.16
N LEU A 79 -0.46 -5.58 -12.70
CA LEU A 79 -0.14 -5.42 -11.30
C LEU A 79 -0.45 -4.01 -10.82
N PHE A 80 -0.85 -3.90 -9.56
CA PHE A 80 -0.75 -2.67 -8.79
C PHE A 80 -0.24 -2.96 -7.38
N GLY A 81 0.39 -1.98 -6.77
CA GLY A 81 0.88 -2.06 -5.39
C GLY A 81 0.83 -0.72 -4.69
N VAL A 82 0.78 -0.78 -3.37
CA VAL A 82 0.83 0.38 -2.48
C VAL A 82 1.86 0.14 -1.40
N GLN A 83 2.71 1.14 -1.18
CA GLN A 83 3.74 1.17 -0.16
C GLN A 83 3.49 2.36 0.76
N ILE A 84 3.70 2.19 2.05
CA ILE A 84 3.97 3.32 2.95
C ILE A 84 5.48 3.41 3.11
N HIS A 85 6.03 4.55 2.71
CA HIS A 85 7.42 4.89 2.92
C HIS A 85 7.53 5.68 4.22
N VAL A 86 8.41 5.24 5.12
CA VAL A 86 8.64 5.87 6.42
C VAL A 86 10.08 6.36 6.45
N PRO A 87 10.34 7.63 6.08
CA PRO A 87 11.68 8.20 6.10
C PRO A 87 12.30 8.20 7.50
N VAL A 88 13.62 8.30 7.56
CA VAL A 88 14.33 8.59 8.81
C VAL A 88 13.87 9.93 9.37
N GLN A 89 13.37 9.93 10.60
CA GLN A 89 13.10 11.14 11.39
C GLN A 89 13.94 11.11 12.66
N ILE A 90 14.51 12.25 13.04
CA ILE A 90 15.32 12.40 14.26
C ILE A 90 14.61 13.40 15.16
N PHE A 91 14.24 13.02 16.39
CA PHE A 91 13.41 13.84 17.28
C PHE A 91 12.12 14.38 16.61
N HIS A 92 11.49 13.57 15.76
CA HIS A 92 10.31 13.93 14.96
C HIS A 92 10.52 15.08 13.95
N ILE A 93 11.78 15.46 13.71
CA ILE A 93 12.16 16.38 12.65
C ILE A 93 12.52 15.55 11.43
N GLY A 94 11.81 15.81 10.32
CA GLY A 94 12.01 15.11 9.06
C GLY A 94 10.73 15.07 8.22
N THR A 95 10.81 14.34 7.11
CA THR A 95 9.67 14.13 6.21
C THR A 95 8.68 13.18 6.87
N SER A 96 7.40 13.57 6.95
CA SER A 96 6.32 12.71 7.42
C SER A 96 6.18 11.46 6.54
N PRO A 97 5.69 10.33 7.10
CA PRO A 97 5.36 9.16 6.30
C PRO A 97 4.41 9.50 5.16
N TYR A 98 4.61 8.88 3.99
CA TYR A 98 3.78 9.07 2.81
C TYR A 98 3.60 7.76 2.05
N TYR A 99 2.60 7.72 1.17
CA TYR A 99 2.35 6.53 0.36
C TYR A 99 3.00 6.65 -1.03
N GLN A 100 3.38 5.50 -1.57
CA GLN A 100 3.85 5.33 -2.93
C GLN A 100 3.00 4.27 -3.62
N VAL A 101 2.98 4.32 -4.94
CA VAL A 101 2.19 3.41 -5.78
C VAL A 101 3.08 2.78 -6.83
N ARG A 102 2.68 1.60 -7.28
CA ARG A 102 3.31 0.85 -8.36
C ARG A 102 2.20 0.32 -9.24
N HIS A 103 2.37 0.37 -10.56
CA HIS A 103 1.57 -0.42 -11.50
C HIS A 103 2.39 -0.80 -12.72
N ASP A 104 2.04 -1.93 -13.32
CA ASP A 104 2.50 -2.29 -14.65
C ASP A 104 1.39 -2.87 -15.53
N ASN A 105 1.70 -2.97 -16.82
CA ASN A 105 0.82 -3.56 -17.84
C ASN A 105 1.10 -5.07 -18.01
N GLY A 106 1.59 -5.75 -16.96
CA GLY A 106 1.91 -7.18 -16.97
C GLY A 106 3.32 -7.53 -17.43
N ASP A 107 4.21 -6.54 -17.59
CA ASP A 107 5.62 -6.73 -17.98
C ASP A 107 6.56 -6.94 -16.77
N GLY A 108 6.07 -6.71 -15.55
CA GLY A 108 6.81 -6.89 -14.30
C GLY A 108 7.91 -5.85 -14.04
N SER A 109 7.97 -4.73 -14.78
CA SER A 109 9.12 -3.81 -14.79
C SER A 109 8.97 -2.56 -13.91
N SER A 110 7.82 -2.39 -13.25
CA SER A 110 7.51 -1.17 -12.49
C SER A 110 8.17 -1.11 -11.11
N ASN A 111 8.54 0.11 -10.68
CA ASN A 111 8.98 0.42 -9.31
C ASN A 111 7.92 1.28 -8.59
N TYR A 112 8.00 1.36 -7.26
CA TYR A 112 7.19 2.31 -6.50
C TYR A 112 7.63 3.75 -6.77
N TYR A 113 6.66 4.64 -6.90
CA TYR A 113 6.87 6.07 -7.06
C TYR A 113 5.84 6.86 -6.26
N THR A 114 6.18 8.10 -5.94
CA THR A 114 5.29 9.01 -5.21
C THR A 114 4.30 9.65 -6.19
N PRO A 115 2.98 9.39 -6.11
CA PRO A 115 2.03 9.87 -7.11
C PRO A 115 1.52 11.29 -6.87
N VAL A 116 1.66 11.80 -5.64
CA VAL A 116 1.17 13.12 -5.21
C VAL A 116 2.21 13.78 -4.31
N GLU A 117 2.33 15.11 -4.38
CA GLU A 117 3.26 15.86 -3.52
C GLU A 117 2.80 15.90 -2.06
N GLU A 118 1.49 15.90 -1.82
CA GLU A 118 0.88 15.99 -0.49
C GLU A 118 0.48 14.60 0.03
N ALA A 119 1.07 14.15 1.14
CA ALA A 119 0.84 12.81 1.70
C ALA A 119 -0.63 12.51 2.08
N GLY A 120 -1.45 13.54 2.30
CA GLY A 120 -2.87 13.43 2.63
C GLY A 120 -3.81 13.47 1.42
N LYS A 121 -3.28 13.60 0.21
CA LYS A 121 -4.09 13.69 -1.01
C LYS A 121 -4.39 12.30 -1.55
N ALA A 122 -5.64 12.06 -1.93
CA ALA A 122 -6.02 10.83 -2.60
C ALA A 122 -5.53 10.78 -4.05
N TRP A 123 -5.37 9.58 -4.60
CA TRP A 123 -4.95 9.36 -5.98
C TRP A 123 -5.64 8.16 -6.63
N ASP A 124 -6.00 8.31 -7.91
CA ASP A 124 -6.59 7.27 -8.75
C ASP A 124 -5.53 6.78 -9.75
N PHE A 125 -5.48 5.47 -9.99
CA PHE A 125 -4.58 4.89 -11.00
C PHE A 125 -4.92 5.41 -12.41
N PRO A 126 -3.93 5.51 -13.33
CA PRO A 126 -4.13 6.06 -14.66
C PRO A 126 -5.29 5.40 -15.43
N GLU A 127 -5.98 6.18 -16.25
CA GLU A 127 -7.17 5.72 -16.99
C GLU A 127 -6.82 4.63 -18.01
N ASP A 128 -5.68 4.77 -18.69
CA ASP A 128 -5.16 3.79 -19.65
C ASP A 128 -4.86 2.43 -18.98
N TRP A 129 -4.21 2.45 -17.82
CA TRP A 129 -3.99 1.25 -17.01
C TRP A 129 -5.33 0.65 -16.52
N SER A 130 -6.26 1.50 -16.09
CA SER A 130 -7.56 1.06 -15.57
C SER A 130 -8.41 0.38 -16.65
N LYS A 131 -8.38 0.94 -17.86
CA LYS A 131 -9.05 0.37 -19.04
C LYS A 131 -8.41 -0.95 -19.47
N ALA A 132 -7.08 -1.06 -19.43
CA ALA A 132 -6.36 -2.27 -19.83
C ALA A 132 -6.51 -3.42 -18.81
N SER A 133 -6.48 -3.09 -17.51
CA SER A 133 -6.64 -4.07 -16.43
C SER A 133 -8.10 -4.46 -16.17
N GLY A 134 -9.06 -3.60 -16.53
CA GLY A 134 -10.47 -3.75 -16.17
C GLY A 134 -10.79 -3.34 -14.73
N LEU A 135 -9.83 -2.77 -14.00
CA LEU A 135 -9.95 -2.36 -12.61
C LEU A 135 -9.83 -0.85 -12.48
N LYS A 136 -10.59 -0.26 -11.57
CA LYS A 136 -10.35 1.09 -11.06
C LYS A 136 -9.85 0.99 -9.63
N VAL A 137 -8.66 1.54 -9.39
CA VAL A 137 -8.01 1.53 -8.07
C VAL A 137 -7.83 2.96 -7.58
N ARG A 138 -8.24 3.20 -6.35
CA ARG A 138 -8.11 4.49 -5.67
C ARG A 138 -7.39 4.31 -4.34
N VAL A 139 -6.45 5.20 -4.06
CA VAL A 139 -5.67 5.24 -2.81
C VAL A 139 -6.08 6.49 -2.05
N ASP A 140 -6.65 6.30 -0.87
CA ASP A 140 -7.11 7.36 0.04
C ASP A 140 -6.30 7.27 1.35
N PRO A 141 -5.30 8.15 1.55
CA PRO A 141 -4.60 8.23 2.83
C PRO A 141 -5.51 8.82 3.91
N VAL A 142 -5.47 8.22 5.10
CA VAL A 142 -6.10 8.71 6.32
C VAL A 142 -4.98 9.16 7.25
N ALA A 143 -4.70 10.46 7.22
CA ALA A 143 -3.56 11.03 7.94
C ALA A 143 -3.81 11.09 9.46
N GLY A 144 -2.76 10.79 10.22
CA GLY A 144 -2.68 10.93 11.67
C GLY A 144 -1.25 11.23 12.15
N GLY A 145 -0.65 12.35 11.74
CA GLY A 145 0.64 12.82 12.25
C GLY A 145 1.81 11.85 11.96
N GLN A 146 2.26 11.11 12.98
CA GLN A 146 3.36 10.12 12.88
C GLN A 146 2.89 8.73 12.46
N LYS A 147 1.58 8.55 12.26
CA LYS A 147 0.95 7.33 11.81
C LYS A 147 0.33 7.58 10.45
N LEU A 148 0.32 6.54 9.62
CA LEU A 148 -0.35 6.61 8.32
C LEU A 148 -1.17 5.35 8.09
N GLU A 149 -2.48 5.56 7.91
CA GLU A 149 -3.35 4.54 7.34
C GLU A 149 -3.62 4.90 5.88
N VAL A 150 -3.63 3.90 5.01
CA VAL A 150 -3.97 4.04 3.59
C VAL A 150 -5.10 3.06 3.26
N ASN A 151 -6.21 3.60 2.77
CA ASN A 151 -7.32 2.81 2.27
C ASN A 151 -7.22 2.70 0.74
N VAL A 152 -7.21 1.47 0.24
CA VAL A 152 -7.12 1.15 -1.18
C VAL A 152 -8.44 0.53 -1.61
N THR A 153 -9.19 1.26 -2.42
CA THR A 153 -10.48 0.81 -2.96
C THR A 153 -10.27 0.29 -4.37
N ILE A 154 -10.63 -0.97 -4.60
CA ILE A 154 -10.57 -1.63 -5.91
C ILE A 154 -11.99 -1.88 -6.37
N SER A 155 -12.30 -1.48 -7.60
CA SER A 155 -13.62 -1.64 -8.20
C SER A 155 -13.50 -2.01 -9.67
N LYS A 156 -14.61 -2.43 -10.27
CA LYS A 156 -14.66 -2.68 -11.71
C LYS A 156 -14.55 -1.37 -12.48
N TYR A 157 -13.67 -1.31 -13.48
CA TYR A 157 -13.64 -0.19 -14.41
C TYR A 157 -14.93 -0.16 -15.25
N LYS A 158 -15.60 0.99 -15.29
CA LYS A 158 -16.73 1.25 -16.18
C LYS A 158 -16.30 2.36 -17.14
N ALA A 159 -16.31 2.05 -18.43
CA ALA A 159 -16.06 3.01 -19.50
C ALA A 159 -17.19 4.03 -19.62
#